data_AF-A0A392ST99-F1
#
_entry.id   AF-A0A392ST99-F1
#
_cell.length_a   1.000
_cell.length_b   1.000
_cell.length_c   1.000
_cell.angle_alpha   90.00
_cell.angle_beta   90.00
_cell.angle_gamma   90.00
#
_symmetry.space_group_name_H-M   'P 1'
#
loop_
_entity.id
_entity.type
_entity.pdbx_description
1 polymer ?
#
loop_
_entity_poly.entity_id
_entity_poly.type
_entity_poly.pdbx_seq_one_letter_code
_entity_poly.pdbx_strand_id
1 'polypeptide(L)' 'ADLEDMVEGLQIEVGARYDSGFQFALEQLKIVFPGLDESKLGKLDALNKIVDGKLVRFAPTDAA' A
#
# COMPACT_ATOMS: atom_id res chain seq x y z
N ALA A 1 -28.22 12.38 -3.80
CA ALA A 1 -27.35 11.24 -3.47
C ALA A 1 -27.57 10.96 -2.01
N ASP A 2 -27.88 9.71 -1.68
CA ASP A 2 -27.91 9.31 -0.27
C ASP A 2 -26.48 9.36 0.30
N LEU A 3 -26.38 9.45 1.63
CA LEU A 3 -25.09 9.54 2.30
C LEU A 3 -24.18 8.33 1.95
N GLU A 4 -24.78 7.17 1.71
CA GLU A 4 -24.09 5.93 1.33
C GLU A 4 -23.42 6.04 -0.05
N ASP A 5 -24.12 6.55 -1.07
CA ASP A 5 -23.55 6.78 -2.40
C ASP A 5 -22.36 7.75 -2.36
N MET A 6 -22.44 8.77 -1.50
CA MET A 6 -21.37 9.74 -1.32
C MET A 6 -20.13 9.12 -0.67
N VAL A 7 -20.33 8.23 0.30
CA VAL A 7 -19.24 7.50 0.96
C VAL A 7 -18.57 6.53 0.01
N GLU A 8 -19.33 5.78 -0.79
CA GLU A 8 -18.80 4.85 -1.80
C GLU A 8 -17.95 5.59 -2.84
N GLY A 9 -18.47 6.70 -3.38
CA GLY A 9 -17.73 7.52 -4.34
C GLY A 9 -16.42 8.06 -3.77
N LEU A 10 -16.42 8.49 -2.51
CA LEU A 10 -15.22 8.98 -1.82
C LEU A 10 -14.20 7.86 -1.60
N GLN A 11 -14.64 6.65 -1.23
CA GLN A 11 -13.77 5.48 -1.05
C GLN A 11 -13.10 5.06 -2.36
N ILE A 12 -13.84 5.07 -3.47
CA ILE A 12 -13.30 4.79 -4.80
C ILE A 12 -12.26 5.83 -5.20
N GLU A 13 -12.54 7.13 -5.00
CA GLU A 13 -11.60 8.20 -5.34
C GLU A 13 -10.31 8.11 -4.50
N VAL A 14 -10.46 7.90 -3.19
CA VAL A 14 -9.32 7.76 -2.28
C VAL A 14 -8.48 6.53 -2.63
N GLY A 15 -9.12 5.39 -2.93
CA GLY A 15 -8.45 4.18 -3.40
C GLY A 15 -7.66 4.43 -4.68
N ALA A 16 -8.29 5.05 -5.68
CA ALA A 16 -7.64 5.37 -6.95
C ALA A 16 -6.43 6.31 -6.79
N ARG A 17 -6.53 7.31 -5.90
CA ARG A 17 -5.39 8.19 -5.59
C ARG A 17 -4.26 7.46 -4.88
N TYR A 18 -4.57 6.57 -3.94
CA TYR A 18 -3.56 5.75 -3.27
C TYR A 18 -2.84 4.82 -4.25
N ASP A 19 -3.59 4.15 -5.12
CA ASP A 19 -3.02 3.26 -6.14
C ASP A 19 -2.10 4.03 -7.09
N SER A 20 -2.53 5.21 -7.57
CA SER A 20 -1.71 6.06 -8.44
C SER A 20 -0.43 6.54 -7.76
N GLY A 21 -0.52 7.01 -6.51
CA GLY A 21 0.63 7.48 -5.75
C GLY A 21 1.62 6.35 -5.44
N PHE A 22 1.10 5.15 -5.13
CA PHE A 22 1.92 3.97 -4.88
C PHE A 22 2.64 3.49 -6.15
N GLN A 23 1.96 3.41 -7.29
CA GLN A 23 2.58 3.07 -8.58
C GLN A 23 3.67 4.09 -8.96
N PHE A 24 3.42 5.38 -8.74
CA PHE A 24 4.44 6.41 -8.95
C PHE A 24 5.68 6.20 -8.07
N ALA A 25 5.49 5.89 -6.78
CA ALA A 25 6.61 5.61 -5.87
C ALA A 25 7.42 4.38 -6.30
N LEU A 26 6.77 3.33 -6.82
CA LEU A 26 7.45 2.16 -7.38
C LEU A 26 8.29 2.52 -8.60
N GLU A 27 7.76 3.33 -9.53
CA GLU A 27 8.52 3.80 -10.69
C GLU A 27 9.73 4.65 -10.29
N GLN A 28 9.59 5.53 -9.29
CA GLN A 28 10.74 6.27 -8.75
C GLN A 28 11.78 5.33 -8.11
N LEU A 29 11.34 4.28 -7.42
CA LEU A 29 12.24 3.31 -6.78
C LEU A 29 13.02 2.49 -7.81
N LYS A 30 12.41 2.15 -8.95
CA LYS A 30 13.09 1.46 -10.07
C LYS A 30 14.21 2.29 -10.68
N ILE A 31 14.09 3.63 -10.71
CA ILE A 31 15.14 4.52 -11.23
C ILE A 31 16.41 4.41 -10.37
N VAL A 32 16.25 4.38 -9.05
CA VAL A 32 17.37 4.29 -8.09
C VAL A 32 17.87 2.84 -7.93
N PHE A 33 16.97 1.88 -8.06
CA PHE A 33 17.23 0.44 -7.92
C PHE A 33 16.71 -0.35 -9.12
N PRO A 34 17.42 -0.36 -10.27
CA PRO A 34 16.94 -0.97 -11.52
C PRO A 34 16.79 -2.51 -11.48
N GLY A 35 17.29 -3.18 -10.43
CA GLY A 35 17.10 -4.62 -10.19
C GLY A 35 15.98 -4.96 -9.21
N LEU A 36 15.14 -3.98 -8.87
CA LEU A 36 14.06 -4.11 -7.91
C LEU A 36 12.96 -5.04 -8.43
N ASP A 37 12.72 -6.12 -7.69
CA ASP A 37 11.70 -7.13 -8.02
C ASP A 37 10.38 -6.75 -7.34
N GLU A 38 9.45 -6.21 -8.13
CA GLU A 38 8.11 -5.78 -7.67
C GLU A 38 7.35 -6.91 -6.96
N SER A 39 7.54 -8.15 -7.41
CA SER A 39 6.88 -9.32 -6.81
C SER A 39 7.37 -9.60 -5.39
N LYS A 40 8.62 -9.21 -5.07
CA LYS A 40 9.16 -9.28 -3.71
C LYS A 40 8.71 -8.12 -2.85
N LEU A 41 8.53 -6.92 -3.43
CA LEU A 41 7.99 -5.78 -2.70
C LEU A 41 6.54 -5.99 -2.26
N GLY A 42 5.69 -6.50 -3.16
CA GLY A 42 4.30 -6.83 -2.79
C GLY A 42 4.21 -7.89 -1.68
N LYS A 43 5.14 -8.84 -1.64
CA LYS A 43 5.26 -9.81 -0.53
C LYS A 43 5.76 -9.16 0.76
N LEU A 44 6.68 -8.19 0.66
CA LEU A 44 7.21 -7.49 1.82
C LEU A 44 6.15 -6.59 2.46
N ASP A 45 5.35 -5.90 1.65
CA ASP A 45 4.20 -5.12 2.07
C ASP A 45 3.16 -5.99 2.80
N ALA A 46 2.78 -7.14 2.22
CA ALA A 46 1.83 -8.06 2.83
C ALA A 46 2.29 -8.68 4.17
N LEU A 47 3.60 -8.72 4.43
CA LEU A 47 4.20 -9.38 5.59
C LEU A 47 4.81 -8.42 6.61
N ASN A 48 4.80 -7.11 6.36
CA ASN A 48 5.42 -6.14 7.26
C ASN A 48 4.53 -4.92 7.43
N LYS A 49 4.50 -4.39 8.64
CA LYS A 49 3.90 -3.09 8.94
C LYS A 49 4.98 -2.06 9.17
N ILE A 50 4.67 -0.80 8.88
CA ILE A 50 5.54 0.32 9.21
C ILE A 50 5.22 0.76 10.65
N VAL A 51 6.21 0.70 11.54
CA VAL A 51 6.15 1.22 12.92
C VAL A 51 7.30 2.20 13.09
N ASP A 52 7.00 3.46 13.39
CA ASP A 52 7.98 4.54 13.57
C ASP A 52 8.97 4.69 12.40
N GLY A 53 8.47 4.54 11.17
CA GLY A 53 9.29 4.65 9.96
C GLY A 53 10.21 3.45 9.70
N LYS A 54 10.09 2.36 10.47
CA LYS A 54 10.81 1.10 10.26
C LYS A 54 9.86 -0.01 9.85
N LEU A 55 10.31 -0.85 8.92
CA LEU A 55 9.62 -2.08 8.56
C LEU A 55 9.78 -3.11 9.68
N VAL A 56 8.65 -3.57 10.22
CA VAL A 56 8.58 -4.61 11.24
C VAL A 56 7.71 -5.74 10.72
N ARG A 57 8.11 -6.99 10.94
CA ARG A 57 7.29 -8.15 10.57
C ARG A 57 5.89 -8.02 11.15
N PHE A 58 4.90 -8.20 10.30
CA PHE A 58 3.53 -8.42 10.72
C PHE A 58 3.50 -9.77 11.45
N ALA A 59 3.44 -9.72 12.77
CA ALA A 59 3.01 -10.85 13.56
C ALA A 59 1.47 -10.72 13.64
N PRO A 60 0.70 -11.68 13.10
CA PRO A 60 -0.69 -11.78 13.46
C PRO A 60 -0.69 -11.98 14.97
N THR A 61 -1.18 -11.01 15.73
CA THR A 61 -1.50 -11.25 17.14
C THR A 61 -2.51 -12.38 17.12
N ASP A 62 -2.17 -13.49 17.76
CA ASP A 62 -2.93 -14.74 17.79
C ASP A 62 -4.43 -14.43 17.85
N ALA A 63 -5.19 -15.02 16.93
CA ALA A 63 -6.64 -14.97 16.97
C ALA A 63 -7.08 -15.66 18.27
N ALA A 64 -7.44 -14.85 19.27
CA ALA A 64 -8.16 -15.28 20.46
C ALA A 64 -9.66 -15.11 20.24
#